data_AF-A0A3M8FXA2-F1
#
_entry.id   AF-A0A3M8FXA2-F1
#
_cell.length_a   1.000
_cell.length_b   1.000
_cell.length_c   1.000
_cell.angle_alpha   90.00
_cell.angle_beta   90.00
_cell.angle_gamma   90.00
#
_symmetry.space_group_name_H-M   'P 1'
#
loop_
_entity.id
_entity.type
_entity.pdbx_description
1 polymer ?
#
loop_
_entity_poly.entity_id
_entity_poly.type
_entity_poly.pdbx_seq_one_letter_code
_entity_poly.pdbx_strand_id
1 'polypeptide(L)'
;MSGDPLDIVIGANEAKRDAEQAASHARDADKAEAEGNREQVIVELKKAVAADPTDLDLAFRLAYALDLVGEEEEAISMYEQVCETQPAPINALINLAVLYEDRGDYIRAERSLRQVLDTSPNHPRARLFMKDVQASRDMFVEEEQTRDVLKRNALLDTPVTDFELSVRTRTCLKKMNIRTLGDLLRITEAELMNSKNFGESSLVEIKAMLATKGLKLGQGLEDAHRAARKALMDKLKGTGQEGALAKGVTDLQLSVRARKALQMLNIETLGDLASRTEAELMGVKNFGATSLEEVTEKLTEYGLSLRKLDE
;
A
#
# COMPACT_ATOMS: atom_id res chain seq x y z
N MET A 1 14.32 35.66 -42.72
CA MET A 1 12.95 35.97 -42.26
C MET A 1 12.11 34.73 -42.55
N SER A 2 12.31 33.57 -41.89
CA SER A 2 11.75 33.16 -40.57
C SER A 2 10.33 33.73 -40.37
N GLY A 3 9.25 32.97 -40.59
CA GLY A 3 8.76 31.89 -39.70
C GLY A 3 8.33 32.53 -38.38
N ASP A 4 7.08 32.57 -37.94
CA ASP A 4 6.00 31.59 -38.02
C ASP A 4 4.63 32.28 -37.74
N PRO A 5 3.49 31.62 -38.03
CA PRO A 5 2.12 32.12 -37.90
C PRO A 5 1.60 31.98 -36.46
N LEU A 6 1.14 33.09 -35.88
CA LEU A 6 0.29 33.11 -34.70
C LEU A 6 -1.10 33.59 -35.14
N ASP A 7 -1.75 32.75 -35.95
CA ASP A 7 -3.17 32.85 -36.24
C ASP A 7 -3.84 31.59 -35.69
N ILE A 8 -3.81 31.47 -34.36
CA ILE A 8 -4.63 30.52 -33.59
C ILE A 8 -5.24 31.32 -32.45
N VAL A 9 -6.19 32.18 -32.79
CA VAL A 9 -7.20 32.61 -31.84
C VAL A 9 -8.21 31.48 -31.74
N ILE A 10 -8.24 30.91 -30.55
CA ILE A 10 -9.14 29.89 -30.05
C ILE A 10 -10.59 30.37 -30.27
N GLY A 11 -11.18 29.95 -31.38
CA GLY A 11 -12.63 30.02 -31.63
C GLY A 11 -13.23 28.64 -31.40
N ALA A 12 -13.11 28.13 -30.18
CA ALA A 12 -13.82 26.93 -29.77
C ALA A 12 -15.31 27.27 -29.68
N ASN A 13 -16.02 27.02 -30.79
CA ASN A 13 -17.45 26.70 -30.84
C ASN A 13 -18.32 27.47 -29.83
N GLU A 14 -18.56 28.76 -30.07
CA GLU A 14 -19.61 29.52 -29.37
C GLU A 14 -20.98 28.94 -29.80
N ALA A 15 -21.40 27.87 -29.11
CA ALA A 15 -22.80 27.47 -29.09
C ALA A 15 -23.59 28.73 -28.69
N LYS A 16 -24.48 29.17 -29.58
CA LYS A 16 -25.21 30.43 -29.44
C LYS A 16 -26.02 30.39 -28.13
N ARG A 17 -25.49 31.07 -27.11
CA ARG A 17 -26.11 31.20 -25.80
C ARG A 17 -27.49 31.84 -25.94
N ASP A 18 -28.54 31.11 -25.56
CA ASP A 18 -29.90 31.60 -25.55
C ASP A 18 -30.42 31.65 -24.11
N ALA A 19 -30.08 32.73 -23.41
CA ALA A 19 -30.45 32.94 -22.02
C ALA A 19 -31.98 33.06 -21.82
N GLU A 20 -32.72 33.49 -22.84
CA GLU A 20 -34.19 33.60 -22.77
C GLU A 20 -34.83 32.22 -22.86
N GLN A 21 -34.35 31.38 -23.78
CA GLN A 21 -34.77 29.99 -23.87
C GLN A 21 -34.37 29.19 -22.62
N ALA A 22 -33.15 29.39 -22.10
CA ALA A 22 -32.70 28.77 -20.86
C ALA A 22 -33.60 29.15 -19.67
N ALA A 23 -33.94 30.44 -19.54
CA ALA A 23 -34.84 30.92 -18.49
C ALA A 23 -36.27 30.38 -18.64
N SER A 24 -36.75 30.15 -19.87
CA SER A 24 -38.05 29.50 -20.10
C SER A 24 -38.04 28.06 -19.56
N HIS A 25 -37.05 27.26 -19.96
CA HIS A 25 -36.92 25.89 -19.48
C HIS A 25 -36.68 25.81 -17.97
N ALA A 26 -35.97 26.77 -17.39
CA ALA A 26 -35.80 26.86 -15.93
C ALA A 26 -37.13 27.07 -15.20
N ARG A 27 -38.05 27.89 -15.72
CA ARG A 27 -39.39 28.08 -15.15
C ARG A 27 -40.25 26.82 -15.27
N ASP A 28 -40.14 26.11 -16.39
CA ASP A 28 -40.84 24.83 -16.56
C ASP A 28 -40.31 23.77 -15.59
N ALA A 29 -39.00 23.77 -15.30
CA ALA A 29 -38.41 22.96 -14.26
C ALA A 29 -38.93 23.33 -12.86
N ASP A 30 -39.02 24.62 -12.51
CA ASP A 30 -39.56 25.09 -11.23
C ASP A 30 -41.02 24.61 -11.02
N LYS A 31 -41.82 24.64 -12.10
CA LYS A 31 -43.19 24.15 -12.07
C LYS A 31 -43.25 22.64 -11.85
N ALA A 32 -42.42 21.88 -12.57
CA ALA A 32 -42.32 20.43 -12.39
C ALA A 32 -41.84 20.05 -10.98
N GLU A 33 -40.94 20.86 -10.40
CA GLU A 33 -40.46 20.70 -9.02
C GLU A 33 -41.59 20.90 -8.01
N ALA A 34 -42.44 21.91 -8.20
CA ALA A 34 -43.63 22.14 -7.38
C ALA A 34 -44.67 21.00 -7.47
N GLU A 35 -44.71 20.31 -8.62
CA GLU A 35 -45.55 19.12 -8.85
C GLU A 35 -44.90 17.83 -8.32
N GLY A 36 -43.65 17.89 -7.85
CA GLY A 36 -42.87 16.74 -7.36
C GLY A 36 -42.39 15.80 -8.47
N ASN A 37 -42.47 16.21 -9.74
CA ASN A 37 -42.10 15.39 -10.88
C ASN A 37 -40.60 15.51 -11.20
N ARG A 38 -39.79 14.70 -10.51
CA ARG A 38 -38.32 14.74 -10.59
C ARG A 38 -37.76 14.44 -11.99
N GLU A 39 -38.39 13.52 -12.73
CA GLU A 39 -37.96 13.20 -14.10
C GLU A 39 -38.13 14.41 -15.03
N GLN A 40 -39.27 15.09 -14.93
CA GLN A 40 -39.54 16.27 -15.75
C GLN A 40 -38.61 17.44 -15.38
N VAL A 41 -38.27 17.59 -14.09
CA VAL A 41 -37.27 18.58 -13.64
C VAL A 41 -35.93 18.37 -14.36
N ILE A 42 -35.42 17.14 -14.41
CA ILE A 42 -34.15 16.83 -15.08
C ILE A 42 -34.25 17.12 -16.58
N VAL A 43 -35.35 16.73 -17.23
CA VAL A 43 -35.55 16.97 -18.66
C VAL A 43 -35.52 18.47 -18.99
N GLU A 44 -36.25 19.29 -18.24
CA GLU A 44 -36.26 20.73 -18.48
C GLU A 44 -34.94 21.40 -18.10
N LEU A 45 -34.27 20.97 -17.01
CA LEU A 45 -32.94 21.48 -16.66
C LEU A 45 -31.87 21.10 -17.70
N LYS A 46 -31.91 19.88 -18.27
CA LYS A 46 -31.01 19.50 -19.38
C LYS A 46 -31.19 20.40 -20.59
N LYS A 47 -32.44 20.74 -20.94
CA LYS A 47 -32.73 21.71 -22.03
C LYS A 47 -32.23 23.11 -21.67
N ALA A 48 -32.40 23.54 -20.41
CA ALA A 48 -31.95 24.84 -19.95
C ALA A 48 -30.42 24.98 -20.02
N VAL A 49 -29.68 23.98 -19.54
CA VAL A 49 -28.21 23.91 -19.63
C VAL A 49 -27.73 23.81 -21.08
N ALA A 50 -28.45 23.11 -21.95
CA ALA A 50 -28.12 23.06 -23.37
C ALA A 50 -28.31 24.41 -24.08
N ALA A 51 -29.27 25.22 -23.64
CA ALA A 51 -29.53 26.57 -24.17
C ALA A 51 -28.52 27.62 -23.64
N ASP A 52 -28.08 27.48 -22.38
CA ASP A 52 -27.00 28.29 -21.81
C ASP A 52 -25.99 27.42 -21.02
N PRO A 53 -24.98 26.84 -21.69
CA PRO A 53 -23.98 26.00 -21.05
C PRO A 53 -23.05 26.75 -20.07
N THR A 54 -23.09 28.09 -20.09
CA THR A 54 -22.26 28.93 -19.23
C THR A 54 -22.94 29.29 -17.92
N ASP A 55 -24.24 29.00 -17.79
CA ASP A 55 -24.99 29.23 -16.56
C ASP A 55 -24.73 28.10 -15.55
N LEU A 56 -23.85 28.41 -14.60
CA LEU A 56 -23.41 27.48 -13.57
C LEU A 56 -24.47 27.24 -12.50
N ASP A 57 -25.44 28.14 -12.34
CA ASP A 57 -26.58 27.92 -11.44
C ASP A 57 -27.45 26.80 -12.01
N LEU A 58 -27.77 26.87 -13.31
CA LEU A 58 -28.49 25.80 -14.00
C LEU A 58 -27.71 24.48 -13.99
N ALA A 59 -26.40 24.53 -14.18
CA ALA A 59 -25.54 23.36 -14.08
C ALA A 59 -25.57 22.73 -12.67
N PHE A 60 -25.48 23.55 -11.62
CA PHE A 60 -25.56 23.11 -10.23
C PHE A 60 -26.94 22.51 -9.90
N ARG A 61 -28.02 23.15 -10.35
CA ARG A 61 -29.40 22.67 -10.17
C ARG A 61 -29.62 21.34 -10.87
N LEU A 62 -29.08 21.17 -12.08
CA LEU A 62 -29.13 19.90 -12.80
C LEU A 62 -28.34 18.81 -12.05
N ALA A 63 -27.12 19.12 -11.58
CA ALA A 63 -26.31 18.19 -10.79
C ALA A 63 -27.05 17.71 -9.54
N TYR A 64 -27.70 18.64 -8.82
CA TYR A 64 -28.51 18.32 -7.64
C TYR A 64 -29.73 17.46 -7.97
N ALA A 65 -30.44 17.75 -9.07
CA ALA A 65 -31.57 16.94 -9.49
C ALA A 65 -31.16 15.52 -9.89
N LEU A 66 -30.01 15.36 -10.56
CA LEU A 66 -29.44 14.07 -10.94
C LEU A 66 -29.00 13.24 -9.72
N ASP A 67 -28.35 13.89 -8.75
CA ASP A 67 -27.98 13.29 -7.46
C ASP A 67 -29.20 12.71 -6.73
N LEU A 68 -30.31 13.47 -6.66
CA LEU A 68 -31.55 13.03 -6.01
C LEU A 68 -32.23 11.80 -6.66
N VAL A 69 -31.92 11.49 -7.91
CA VAL A 69 -32.45 10.30 -8.62
C VAL A 69 -31.42 9.17 -8.73
N GLY A 70 -30.19 9.38 -8.23
CA GLY A 70 -29.12 8.38 -8.26
C GLY A 70 -28.35 8.31 -9.59
N GLU A 71 -28.50 9.30 -10.48
CA GLU A 71 -27.72 9.40 -11.72
C GLU A 71 -26.34 10.00 -11.42
N GLU A 72 -25.57 9.30 -10.61
CA GLU A 72 -24.35 9.79 -9.97
C GLU A 72 -23.25 10.20 -10.97
N GLU A 73 -23.09 9.46 -12.08
CA GLU A 73 -22.02 9.75 -13.06
C GLU A 73 -22.23 11.11 -13.72
N GLU A 74 -23.46 11.38 -14.14
CA GLU A 74 -23.81 12.69 -14.71
C GLU A 74 -23.76 13.78 -13.63
N ALA A 75 -24.24 13.49 -12.41
CA ALA A 75 -24.21 14.45 -11.31
C ALA A 75 -22.78 14.91 -10.96
N ILE A 76 -21.84 13.97 -10.84
CA ILE A 76 -20.42 14.27 -10.57
C ILE A 76 -19.84 15.12 -11.69
N SER A 77 -20.07 14.76 -12.96
CA SER A 77 -19.59 15.54 -14.11
C SER A 77 -20.07 16.99 -14.05
N MET A 78 -21.35 17.21 -13.76
CA MET A 78 -21.92 18.55 -13.64
C MET A 78 -21.37 19.32 -12.42
N TYR A 79 -21.20 18.66 -11.27
CA TYR A 79 -20.59 19.29 -10.09
C TYR A 79 -19.10 19.63 -10.31
N GLU A 80 -18.33 18.78 -10.99
CA GLU A 80 -16.94 19.03 -11.36
C GLU A 80 -16.85 20.30 -12.23
N GLN A 81 -17.70 20.40 -13.26
CA GLN A 81 -17.79 21.59 -14.12
C GLN A 81 -18.10 22.85 -13.30
N VAL A 82 -19.05 22.79 -12.37
CA VAL A 82 -19.39 23.93 -11.49
C VAL A 82 -18.18 24.33 -10.63
N CYS A 83 -17.40 23.37 -10.16
CA CYS A 83 -16.22 23.59 -9.32
C CYS A 83 -14.98 24.10 -10.09
N GLU A 84 -15.01 24.17 -11.43
CA GLU A 84 -13.94 24.80 -12.22
C GLU A 84 -13.89 26.32 -12.02
N THR A 85 -14.94 26.92 -11.46
CA THR A 85 -14.96 28.33 -11.13
C THR A 85 -14.09 28.70 -9.94
N GLN A 86 -13.61 29.95 -9.95
CA GLN A 86 -12.83 30.50 -8.85
C GLN A 86 -13.50 31.73 -8.23
N PRO A 87 -13.86 31.71 -6.94
CA PRO A 87 -13.77 30.57 -6.01
C PRO A 87 -14.85 29.50 -6.29
N ALA A 88 -14.49 28.23 -6.12
CA ALA A 88 -15.42 27.11 -6.30
C ALA A 88 -16.56 27.18 -5.25
N PRO A 89 -17.82 26.89 -5.63
CA PRO A 89 -18.94 26.95 -4.70
C PRO A 89 -18.84 25.89 -3.60
N ILE A 90 -18.94 26.31 -2.33
CA ILE A 90 -18.84 25.41 -1.16
C ILE A 90 -19.86 24.28 -1.22
N ASN A 91 -21.10 24.58 -1.61
CA ASN A 91 -22.16 23.57 -1.68
C ASN A 91 -21.86 22.49 -2.73
N ALA A 92 -21.28 22.88 -3.88
CA ALA A 92 -20.88 21.94 -4.93
C ALA A 92 -19.74 21.04 -4.45
N LEU A 93 -18.73 21.62 -3.80
CA LEU A 93 -17.62 20.86 -3.22
C LEU A 93 -18.06 19.87 -2.13
N ILE A 94 -19.04 20.25 -1.30
CA ILE A 94 -19.59 19.35 -0.27
C ILE A 94 -20.38 18.21 -0.92
N ASN A 95 -21.24 18.49 -1.89
CA ASN A 95 -22.03 17.45 -2.55
C ASN A 95 -21.13 16.50 -3.35
N LEU A 96 -20.12 17.04 -4.06
CA LEU A 96 -19.10 16.27 -4.75
C LEU A 96 -18.32 15.36 -3.78
N ALA A 97 -17.98 15.85 -2.59
CA ALA A 97 -17.28 15.05 -1.58
C ALA A 97 -18.10 13.86 -1.11
N VAL A 98 -19.41 14.04 -0.88
CA VAL A 98 -20.32 12.96 -0.48
C VAL A 98 -20.41 11.91 -1.59
N LEU A 99 -20.60 12.35 -2.85
CA LEU A 99 -20.67 11.45 -4.01
C LEU A 99 -19.36 10.65 -4.20
N TYR A 100 -18.20 11.26 -3.96
CA TYR A 100 -16.93 10.53 -4.01
C TYR A 100 -16.76 9.56 -2.84
N GLU A 101 -17.22 9.91 -1.65
CA GLU A 101 -17.21 9.02 -0.48
C GLU A 101 -18.07 7.78 -0.74
N ASP A 102 -19.28 7.96 -1.27
CA ASP A 102 -20.20 6.86 -1.62
C ASP A 102 -19.59 5.90 -2.66
N ARG A 103 -18.76 6.42 -3.57
CA ARG A 103 -17.99 5.63 -4.55
C ARG A 103 -16.71 4.99 -3.98
N GLY A 104 -16.35 5.30 -2.75
CA GLY A 104 -15.09 4.88 -2.13
C GLY A 104 -13.85 5.62 -2.65
N ASP A 105 -14.01 6.70 -3.43
CA ASP A 105 -12.90 7.58 -3.83
C ASP A 105 -12.60 8.60 -2.73
N TYR A 106 -12.12 8.09 -1.60
CA TYR A 106 -11.83 8.89 -0.42
C TYR A 106 -10.80 9.99 -0.67
N ILE A 107 -9.93 9.82 -1.66
CA ILE A 107 -8.88 10.80 -2.01
C ILE A 107 -9.51 12.05 -2.62
N ARG A 108 -10.40 11.88 -3.60
CA ARG A 108 -11.11 13.03 -4.20
C ARG A 108 -12.12 13.66 -3.25
N ALA A 109 -12.78 12.85 -2.41
CA ALA A 109 -13.64 13.36 -1.35
C ALA A 109 -12.87 14.28 -0.39
N GLU A 110 -11.73 13.81 0.13
CA GLU A 110 -10.89 14.57 1.05
C GLU A 110 -10.37 15.87 0.41
N ARG A 111 -9.96 15.82 -0.86
CA ARG A 111 -9.49 17.01 -1.58
C ARG A 111 -10.56 18.09 -1.65
N SER A 112 -11.81 17.71 -1.95
CA SER A 112 -12.94 18.62 -2.07
C SER A 112 -13.28 19.26 -0.73
N LEU A 113 -13.30 18.46 0.34
CA LEU A 113 -13.53 18.95 1.72
C LEU A 113 -12.41 19.86 2.21
N ARG A 114 -11.15 19.57 1.84
CA ARG A 114 -10.01 20.43 2.18
C ARG A 114 -10.14 21.81 1.57
N GLN A 115 -10.56 21.92 0.30
CA GLN A 115 -10.82 23.23 -0.33
C GLN A 115 -11.89 24.04 0.42
N VAL A 116 -12.93 23.37 0.93
CA VAL A 116 -13.95 24.03 1.77
C VAL A 116 -13.35 24.50 3.10
N LEU A 117 -12.53 23.68 3.75
CA LEU A 117 -11.93 24.01 5.06
C LEU A 117 -10.81 25.05 4.95
N ASP A 118 -10.12 25.14 3.82
CA ASP A 118 -9.10 26.17 3.57
C ASP A 118 -9.74 27.57 3.51
N THR A 119 -10.96 27.67 2.95
CA THR A 119 -11.72 28.93 2.88
C THR A 119 -12.56 29.18 4.14
N SER A 120 -13.15 28.11 4.70
CA SER A 120 -14.05 28.15 5.86
C SER A 120 -13.64 27.09 6.90
N PRO A 121 -12.61 27.36 7.73
CA PRO A 121 -12.07 26.37 8.66
C PRO A 121 -13.06 25.81 9.69
N ASN A 122 -14.12 26.58 10.00
CA ASN A 122 -15.15 26.19 10.97
C ASN A 122 -16.44 25.69 10.32
N HIS A 123 -16.43 25.32 9.03
CA HIS A 123 -17.62 24.82 8.36
C HIS A 123 -18.10 23.49 8.97
N PRO A 124 -19.29 23.42 9.60
CA PRO A 124 -19.71 22.25 10.38
C PRO A 124 -19.83 20.96 9.55
N ARG A 125 -20.51 21.01 8.40
CA ARG A 125 -20.69 19.82 7.53
C ARG A 125 -19.36 19.32 6.97
N ALA A 126 -18.55 20.20 6.39
CA ALA A 126 -17.24 19.81 5.88
C ALA A 126 -16.33 19.18 6.94
N ARG A 127 -16.33 19.68 8.18
CA ARG A 127 -15.57 19.05 9.29
C ARG A 127 -16.10 17.67 9.69
N LEU A 128 -17.41 17.46 9.61
CA LEU A 128 -18.03 16.17 9.88
C LEU A 128 -17.63 15.16 8.79
N PHE A 129 -17.93 15.48 7.53
CA PHE A 129 -17.60 14.63 6.40
C PHE A 129 -16.09 14.38 6.26
N MET A 130 -15.24 15.34 6.63
CA MET A 130 -13.79 15.12 6.62
C MET A 130 -13.36 14.03 7.60
N LYS A 131 -14.00 13.95 8.77
CA LYS A 131 -13.72 12.89 9.74
C LYS A 131 -14.22 11.53 9.25
N ASP A 132 -15.41 11.52 8.64
CA ASP A 132 -16.02 10.30 8.12
C ASP A 132 -15.16 9.73 6.96
N VAL A 133 -14.79 10.57 5.99
CA VAL A 133 -13.87 10.21 4.89
C VAL A 133 -12.52 9.73 5.41
N GLN A 134 -11.94 10.38 6.42
CA GLN A 134 -10.66 9.95 7.01
C GLN A 134 -10.78 8.57 7.68
N ALA A 135 -11.85 8.35 8.45
CA ALA A 135 -12.09 7.06 9.09
C ALA A 135 -12.31 5.95 8.06
N SER A 136 -13.11 6.20 7.02
CA SER A 136 -13.38 5.25 5.95
C SER A 136 -12.12 4.92 5.14
N ARG A 137 -11.29 5.93 4.85
CA ARG A 137 -10.00 5.74 4.17
C ARG A 137 -9.03 4.90 4.99
N ASP A 138 -8.89 5.20 6.27
CA ASP A 138 -7.94 4.50 7.13
C ASP A 138 -8.37 3.04 7.34
N MET A 139 -9.67 2.77 7.50
CA MET A 139 -10.22 1.40 7.55
C MET A 139 -9.95 0.62 6.26
N PHE A 140 -10.14 1.23 5.09
CA PHE A 140 -9.89 0.58 3.81
C PHE A 140 -8.41 0.19 3.64
N VAL A 141 -7.50 1.06 4.06
CA VAL A 141 -6.05 0.80 4.03
C VAL A 141 -5.67 -0.34 4.98
N GLU A 142 -6.25 -0.38 6.19
CA GLU A 142 -6.02 -1.47 7.14
C GLU A 142 -6.55 -2.82 6.64
N GLU A 143 -7.74 -2.84 6.04
CA GLU A 143 -8.31 -4.05 5.45
C GLU A 143 -7.46 -4.60 4.30
N GLU A 144 -7.01 -3.74 3.38
CA GLU A 144 -6.17 -4.15 2.25
C GLU A 144 -4.84 -4.76 2.73
N GLN A 145 -4.16 -4.09 3.68
CA GLN A 145 -2.93 -4.61 4.28
C GLN A 145 -3.15 -5.95 4.98
N THR A 146 -4.24 -6.08 5.74
CA THR A 146 -4.59 -7.32 6.43
C THR A 146 -4.85 -8.45 5.43
N ARG A 147 -5.58 -8.18 4.35
CA ARG A 147 -5.84 -9.15 3.28
C ARG A 147 -4.56 -9.60 2.60
N ASP A 148 -3.63 -8.70 2.35
CA ASP A 148 -2.37 -9.04 1.70
C ASP A 148 -1.44 -9.84 2.62
N VAL A 149 -1.42 -9.54 3.92
CA VAL A 149 -0.75 -10.37 4.93
C VAL A 149 -1.37 -11.77 4.98
N LEU A 150 -2.70 -11.88 4.98
CA LEU A 150 -3.40 -13.17 4.98
C LEU A 150 -3.11 -13.97 3.71
N LYS A 151 -3.15 -13.35 2.52
CA LYS A 151 -2.79 -13.99 1.25
C LYS A 151 -1.34 -14.48 1.27
N ARG A 152 -0.41 -13.66 1.78
CA ARG A 152 1.00 -14.04 1.88
C ARG A 152 1.17 -15.23 2.82
N ASN A 153 0.53 -15.21 3.99
CA ASN A 153 0.60 -16.33 4.94
C ASN A 153 0.01 -17.62 4.34
N ALA A 154 -1.15 -17.54 3.69
CA ALA A 154 -1.75 -18.69 3.00
C ALA A 154 -0.83 -19.27 1.90
N LEU A 155 -0.12 -18.41 1.17
CA LEU A 155 0.87 -18.84 0.18
C LEU A 155 2.04 -19.58 0.85
N LEU A 156 2.52 -19.11 2.01
CA LEU A 156 3.59 -19.75 2.76
C LEU A 156 3.17 -21.12 3.32
N ASP A 157 1.90 -21.28 3.69
CA ASP A 157 1.35 -22.56 4.19
C ASP A 157 1.08 -23.58 3.09
N THR A 158 1.16 -23.16 1.81
CA THR A 158 0.92 -24.05 0.67
C THR A 158 1.95 -25.21 0.65
N PRO A 159 1.50 -26.47 0.59
CA PRO A 159 2.40 -27.62 0.52
C PRO A 159 3.31 -27.60 -0.70
N VAL A 160 4.58 -27.97 -0.52
CA VAL A 160 5.54 -28.06 -1.65
C VAL A 160 5.15 -29.10 -2.70
N THR A 161 4.24 -30.02 -2.35
CA THR A 161 3.69 -31.05 -3.24
C THR A 161 2.72 -30.51 -4.29
N ASP A 162 2.14 -29.35 -4.05
CA ASP A 162 1.14 -28.73 -4.93
C ASP A 162 1.80 -28.08 -6.14
N PHE A 163 3.12 -27.94 -6.12
CA PHE A 163 3.90 -27.41 -7.23
C PHE A 163 4.41 -28.52 -8.15
N GLU A 164 4.52 -28.18 -9.43
CA GLU A 164 5.06 -29.05 -10.49
C GLU A 164 6.58 -29.22 -10.37
N LEU A 165 7.00 -29.98 -9.37
CA LEU A 165 8.40 -30.37 -9.16
C LEU A 165 8.63 -31.80 -9.65
N SER A 166 9.86 -32.16 -10.05
CA SER A 166 10.17 -33.55 -10.39
C SER A 166 10.03 -34.48 -9.18
N VAL A 167 9.79 -35.78 -9.43
CA VAL A 167 9.69 -36.81 -8.39
C VAL A 167 10.95 -36.84 -7.51
N ARG A 168 12.14 -36.61 -8.11
CA ARG A 168 13.41 -36.51 -7.39
C ARG A 168 13.39 -35.34 -6.42
N THR A 169 13.02 -34.15 -6.89
CA THR A 169 12.98 -32.92 -6.07
C THR A 169 12.01 -33.08 -4.89
N ARG A 170 10.79 -33.60 -5.13
CA ARG A 170 9.81 -33.87 -4.05
C ARG A 170 10.33 -34.87 -3.02
N THR A 171 10.98 -35.95 -3.47
CA THR A 171 11.55 -36.97 -2.58
C THR A 171 12.65 -36.39 -1.70
N CYS A 172 13.48 -35.48 -2.25
CA CYS A 172 14.52 -34.80 -1.49
C CYS A 172 13.94 -33.86 -0.45
N LEU A 173 12.97 -33.01 -0.82
CA LEU A 173 12.29 -32.08 0.10
C LEU A 173 11.62 -32.84 1.26
N LYS A 174 10.93 -33.93 0.96
CA LYS A 174 10.31 -34.79 1.98
C LYS A 174 11.33 -35.38 2.95
N LYS A 175 12.49 -35.83 2.47
CA LYS A 175 13.58 -36.36 3.34
C LYS A 175 14.19 -35.28 4.23
N MET A 176 14.18 -34.02 3.79
CA MET A 176 14.62 -32.86 4.56
C MET A 176 13.52 -32.30 5.47
N ASN A 177 12.36 -32.96 5.54
CA ASN A 177 11.19 -32.52 6.29
C ASN A 177 10.67 -31.12 5.87
N ILE A 178 10.92 -30.71 4.63
CA ILE A 178 10.40 -29.48 4.04
C ILE A 178 9.02 -29.81 3.47
N ARG A 179 7.96 -29.25 4.09
CA ARG A 179 6.57 -29.59 3.74
C ARG A 179 5.83 -28.43 3.11
N THR A 180 6.10 -27.21 3.55
CA THR A 180 5.43 -26.00 3.05
C THR A 180 6.38 -25.11 2.27
N LEU A 181 5.82 -24.18 1.52
CA LEU A 181 6.59 -23.13 0.86
C LEU A 181 7.37 -22.30 1.89
N GLY A 182 6.77 -22.00 3.05
CA GLY A 182 7.40 -21.32 4.17
C GLY A 182 8.64 -22.03 4.69
N ASP A 183 8.59 -23.37 4.83
CA ASP A 183 9.76 -24.17 5.21
C ASP A 183 10.87 -24.03 4.16
N LEU A 184 10.51 -24.11 2.89
CA LEU A 184 11.46 -24.03 1.77
C LEU A 184 12.19 -22.69 1.71
N LEU A 185 11.48 -21.58 2.00
CA LEU A 185 12.07 -20.24 2.02
C LEU A 185 13.06 -20.02 3.17
N ARG A 186 13.00 -20.84 4.22
CA ARG A 186 13.95 -20.80 5.34
C ARG A 186 15.23 -21.57 5.07
N ILE A 187 15.29 -22.34 4.00
CA ILE A 187 16.48 -23.12 3.64
C ILE A 187 17.30 -22.38 2.60
N THR A 188 18.61 -22.37 2.79
CA THR A 188 19.57 -21.76 1.87
C THR A 188 19.95 -22.73 0.74
N GLU A 189 20.47 -22.17 -0.35
CA GLU A 189 20.95 -22.98 -1.48
C GLU A 189 22.08 -23.93 -1.07
N ALA A 190 22.97 -23.48 -0.18
CA ALA A 190 24.08 -24.27 0.33
C ALA A 190 23.61 -25.48 1.15
N GLU A 191 22.57 -25.32 1.97
CA GLU A 191 21.98 -26.41 2.77
C GLU A 191 21.31 -27.45 1.89
N LEU A 192 20.61 -27.02 0.83
CA LEU A 192 20.05 -27.94 -0.15
C LEU A 192 21.16 -28.74 -0.85
N MET A 193 22.23 -28.07 -1.31
CA MET A 193 23.34 -28.71 -2.01
C MET A 193 24.17 -29.66 -1.14
N ASN A 194 24.25 -29.42 0.17
CA ASN A 194 24.98 -30.29 1.10
C ASN A 194 24.23 -31.60 1.43
N SER A 195 22.96 -31.71 1.03
CA SER A 195 22.15 -32.92 1.23
C SER A 195 22.60 -34.04 0.28
N LYS A 196 22.89 -35.23 0.83
CA LYS A 196 23.49 -36.39 0.14
C LYS A 196 22.81 -36.85 -1.17
N ASN A 197 21.58 -36.41 -1.46
CA ASN A 197 20.82 -36.81 -2.65
C ASN A 197 20.32 -35.64 -3.50
N PHE A 198 20.69 -34.40 -3.15
CA PHE A 198 20.27 -33.21 -3.87
C PHE A 198 21.24 -32.92 -5.03
N GLY A 199 20.73 -32.48 -6.17
CA GLY A 199 21.52 -32.23 -7.37
C GLY A 199 21.20 -30.88 -8.01
N GLU A 200 22.08 -30.42 -8.90
CA GLU A 200 21.96 -29.11 -9.56
C GLU A 200 20.64 -28.94 -10.32
N SER A 201 20.14 -30.00 -10.97
CA SER A 201 18.85 -29.97 -11.67
C SER A 201 17.68 -29.70 -10.72
N SER A 202 17.65 -30.34 -9.55
CA SER A 202 16.64 -30.09 -8.51
C SER A 202 16.74 -28.67 -7.95
N LEU A 203 17.94 -28.09 -7.87
CA LEU A 203 18.12 -26.69 -7.44
C LEU A 203 17.50 -25.72 -8.44
N VAL A 204 17.76 -25.92 -9.73
CA VAL A 204 17.22 -25.07 -10.81
C VAL A 204 15.70 -25.16 -10.86
N GLU A 205 15.12 -26.37 -10.72
CA GLU A 205 13.67 -26.56 -10.63
C GLU A 205 13.04 -25.75 -9.48
N ILE A 206 13.63 -25.82 -8.28
CA ILE A 206 13.13 -25.07 -7.12
C ILE A 206 13.23 -23.56 -7.35
N LYS A 207 14.37 -23.08 -7.85
CA LYS A 207 14.55 -21.65 -8.13
C LYS A 207 13.56 -21.14 -9.18
N ALA A 208 13.33 -21.92 -10.24
CA ALA A 208 12.36 -21.57 -11.27
C ALA A 208 10.95 -21.48 -10.67
N MET A 209 10.54 -22.47 -9.87
CA MET A 209 9.23 -22.46 -9.20
C MET A 209 9.07 -21.23 -8.30
N LEU A 210 10.06 -20.95 -7.44
CA LEU A 210 10.02 -19.78 -6.55
C LEU A 210 9.99 -18.46 -7.33
N ALA A 211 10.74 -18.35 -8.42
CA ALA A 211 10.76 -17.17 -9.27
C ALA A 211 9.37 -16.88 -9.89
N THR A 212 8.60 -17.90 -10.26
CA THR A 212 7.21 -17.70 -10.75
C THR A 212 6.28 -17.06 -9.72
N LYS A 213 6.63 -17.13 -8.43
CA LYS A 213 5.88 -16.55 -7.31
C LYS A 213 6.53 -15.29 -6.75
N GLY A 214 7.61 -14.79 -7.38
CA GLY A 214 8.36 -13.63 -6.89
C GLY A 214 9.10 -13.92 -5.57
N LEU A 215 9.43 -15.19 -5.32
CA LEU A 215 10.08 -15.66 -4.10
C LEU A 215 11.52 -16.12 -4.39
N LYS A 216 12.38 -16.11 -3.37
CA LYS A 216 13.77 -16.61 -3.46
C LYS A 216 14.12 -17.51 -2.27
N LEU A 217 15.03 -18.47 -2.48
CA LEU A 217 15.56 -19.30 -1.39
C LEU A 217 16.27 -18.43 -0.34
N GLY A 218 16.16 -18.82 0.92
CA GLY A 218 16.73 -18.09 2.05
C GLY A 218 16.03 -16.78 2.43
N GLN A 219 15.07 -16.26 1.64
CA GLN A 219 14.39 -15.00 2.02
C GLN A 219 13.61 -15.11 3.33
N GLY A 220 13.13 -16.30 3.68
CA GLY A 220 12.41 -16.51 4.94
C GLY A 220 13.30 -16.30 6.15
N LEU A 221 14.61 -16.60 6.03
CA LEU A 221 15.60 -16.28 7.06
C LEU A 221 15.88 -14.78 7.09
N GLU A 222 16.13 -14.16 5.94
CA GLU A 222 16.38 -12.73 5.84
C GLU A 222 15.22 -11.89 6.40
N ASP A 223 13.99 -12.25 6.05
CA ASP A 223 12.76 -11.60 6.56
C ASP A 223 12.66 -11.76 8.08
N ALA A 224 12.99 -12.95 8.61
CA ALA A 224 12.96 -13.22 10.04
C ALA A 224 14.06 -12.44 10.80
N HIS A 225 15.27 -12.30 10.24
CA HIS A 225 16.34 -11.48 10.81
C HIS A 225 15.98 -10.00 10.77
N ARG A 226 15.40 -9.52 9.67
CA ARG A 226 14.91 -8.14 9.53
C ARG A 226 13.82 -7.82 10.55
N ALA A 227 12.85 -8.72 10.72
CA ALA A 227 11.78 -8.59 11.70
C ALA A 227 12.33 -8.58 13.15
N ALA A 228 13.26 -9.48 13.47
CA ALA A 228 13.91 -9.53 14.78
C ALA A 228 14.71 -8.25 15.06
N ARG A 229 15.45 -7.74 14.07
CA ARG A 229 16.19 -6.47 14.16
C ARG A 229 15.25 -5.29 14.40
N LYS A 230 14.12 -5.23 13.68
CA LYS A 230 13.09 -4.19 13.89
C LYS A 230 12.52 -4.25 15.31
N ALA A 231 12.14 -5.44 15.79
CA ALA A 231 11.62 -5.62 17.14
C ALA A 231 12.64 -5.23 18.22
N LEU A 232 13.93 -5.52 18.00
CA LEU A 232 15.00 -5.10 18.89
C LEU A 232 15.19 -3.58 18.88
N MET A 233 15.12 -2.95 17.72
CA MET A 233 15.16 -1.48 17.58
C MET A 233 13.99 -0.82 18.32
N ASP A 234 12.78 -1.35 18.17
CA ASP A 234 11.59 -0.84 18.86
C ASP A 234 11.69 -1.00 20.39
N LYS A 235 12.24 -2.13 20.87
CA LYS A 235 12.48 -2.35 22.32
C LYS A 235 13.52 -1.40 22.90
N LEU A 236 14.56 -1.09 22.14
CA LEU A 236 15.64 -0.20 22.58
C LEU A 236 15.31 1.28 22.34
N LYS A 237 14.21 1.58 21.63
CA LYS A 237 13.81 2.95 21.33
C LYS A 237 13.57 3.74 22.62
N GLY A 238 14.29 4.85 22.78
CA GLY A 238 14.19 5.70 23.99
C GLY A 238 15.02 5.25 25.20
N THR A 239 15.75 4.13 25.10
CA THR A 239 16.69 3.68 26.16
C THR A 239 18.10 4.27 26.00
N GLY A 240 18.39 4.93 24.88
CA GLY A 240 19.71 5.45 24.52
C GLY A 240 20.70 4.38 24.01
N GLN A 241 20.31 3.10 24.00
CA GLN A 241 21.13 1.99 23.52
C GLN A 241 20.96 1.68 22.02
N GLU A 242 20.16 2.46 21.30
CA GLU A 242 19.93 2.33 19.85
C GLU A 242 21.26 2.33 19.06
N GLY A 243 22.22 3.16 19.50
CA GLY A 243 23.55 3.24 18.89
C GLY A 243 24.37 1.97 19.01
N ALA A 244 24.09 1.08 19.97
CA ALA A 244 24.79 -0.19 20.11
C ALA A 244 24.50 -1.11 18.91
N LEU A 245 23.28 -1.10 18.37
CA LEU A 245 22.90 -1.94 17.22
C LEU A 245 23.67 -1.60 15.93
N ALA A 246 24.14 -0.36 15.81
CA ALA A 246 24.89 0.12 14.65
C ALA A 246 26.41 -0.12 14.77
N LYS A 247 26.91 -0.53 15.95
CA LYS A 247 28.34 -0.82 16.15
C LYS A 247 28.74 -2.06 15.35
N GLY A 248 29.97 -2.04 14.84
CA GLY A 248 30.52 -3.15 14.08
C GLY A 248 30.87 -4.32 14.99
N VAL A 249 30.71 -5.56 14.51
CA VAL A 249 31.14 -6.76 15.25
C VAL A 249 32.66 -6.83 15.41
N THR A 250 33.43 -6.03 14.67
CA THR A 250 34.89 -5.91 14.81
C THR A 250 35.30 -5.39 16.19
N ASP A 251 34.45 -4.61 16.84
CA ASP A 251 34.72 -3.97 18.13
C ASP A 251 34.63 -4.96 19.30
N LEU A 252 34.01 -6.13 19.09
CA LEU A 252 33.84 -7.18 20.11
C LEU A 252 35.15 -7.92 20.44
N GLN A 253 36.25 -7.64 19.73
CA GLN A 253 37.57 -8.28 19.91
C GLN A 253 37.53 -9.82 19.98
N LEU A 254 36.64 -10.43 19.20
CA LEU A 254 36.43 -11.88 19.19
C LEU A 254 37.63 -12.66 18.65
N SER A 255 37.72 -13.92 19.08
CA SER A 255 38.67 -14.92 18.58
C SER A 255 38.59 -15.08 17.06
N VAL A 256 39.70 -15.54 16.46
CA VAL A 256 39.79 -15.73 14.99
C VAL A 256 38.71 -16.69 14.48
N ARG A 257 38.35 -17.70 15.28
CA ARG A 257 37.29 -18.66 14.94
C ARG A 257 35.91 -18.00 14.91
N ALA A 258 35.55 -17.27 15.97
CA ALA A 258 34.29 -16.55 16.04
C ALA A 258 34.20 -15.49 14.91
N ARG A 259 35.25 -14.70 14.71
CA ARG A 259 35.30 -13.68 13.64
C ARG A 259 35.13 -14.26 12.24
N LYS A 260 35.82 -15.37 11.93
CA LYS A 260 35.66 -16.06 10.63
C LYS A 260 34.24 -16.57 10.45
N ALA A 261 33.60 -17.09 11.50
CA ALA A 261 32.22 -17.53 11.41
C ALA A 261 31.24 -16.37 11.16
N LEU A 262 31.41 -15.24 11.85
CA LEU A 262 30.61 -14.03 11.60
C LEU A 262 30.77 -13.51 10.17
N GLN A 263 32.00 -13.52 9.64
CA GLN A 263 32.27 -13.15 8.24
C GLN A 263 31.59 -14.11 7.26
N MET A 264 31.61 -15.42 7.51
CA MET A 264 30.92 -16.41 6.65
C MET A 264 29.40 -16.24 6.63
N LEU A 265 28.82 -15.71 7.72
CA LEU A 265 27.40 -15.40 7.81
C LEU A 265 27.05 -13.97 7.38
N ASN A 266 28.04 -13.21 6.90
CA ASN A 266 27.91 -11.81 6.51
C ASN A 266 27.30 -10.93 7.63
N ILE A 267 27.73 -11.16 8.87
CA ILE A 267 27.29 -10.41 10.04
C ILE A 267 28.26 -9.25 10.25
N GLU A 268 27.79 -8.03 10.04
CA GLU A 268 28.63 -6.81 10.12
C GLU A 268 28.38 -6.01 11.39
N THR A 269 27.14 -5.97 11.88
CA THR A 269 26.76 -5.14 13.04
C THR A 269 26.30 -5.97 14.24
N LEU A 270 26.35 -5.37 15.44
CA LEU A 270 25.80 -6.00 16.65
C LEU A 270 24.31 -6.29 16.52
N GLY A 271 23.55 -5.45 15.80
CA GLY A 271 22.15 -5.70 15.50
C GLY A 271 21.92 -6.92 14.62
N ASP A 272 22.80 -7.17 13.64
CA ASP A 272 22.72 -8.37 12.81
C ASP A 272 23.05 -9.62 13.65
N LEU A 273 24.07 -9.53 14.50
CA LEU A 273 24.46 -10.61 15.38
C LEU A 273 23.36 -10.98 16.38
N ALA A 274 22.75 -9.99 17.03
CA ALA A 274 21.64 -10.19 17.95
C ALA A 274 20.37 -10.75 17.28
N SER A 275 20.21 -10.55 15.96
CA SER A 275 19.08 -11.12 15.21
C SER A 275 19.21 -12.61 14.90
N ARG A 276 20.41 -13.19 15.11
CA ARG A 276 20.73 -14.60 14.87
C ARG A 276 20.43 -15.47 16.08
N THR A 277 20.20 -16.76 15.83
CA THR A 277 20.01 -17.77 16.87
C THR A 277 21.32 -18.51 17.15
N GLU A 278 21.42 -19.12 18.33
CA GLU A 278 22.58 -19.96 18.69
C GLU A 278 22.78 -21.12 17.71
N ALA A 279 21.68 -21.74 17.25
CA ALA A 279 21.71 -22.84 16.29
C ALA A 279 22.29 -22.41 14.94
N GLU A 280 21.96 -21.21 14.46
CA GLU A 280 22.52 -20.66 13.21
C GLU A 280 24.04 -20.46 13.30
N LEU A 281 24.54 -19.99 14.46
CA LEU A 281 25.97 -19.81 14.67
C LEU A 281 26.70 -21.17 14.79
N MET A 282 26.12 -22.12 15.53
CA MET A 282 26.65 -23.47 15.70
C MET A 282 26.66 -24.31 14.41
N GLY A 283 25.83 -23.95 13.44
CA GLY A 283 25.82 -24.57 12.11
C GLY A 283 27.06 -24.24 11.25
N VAL A 284 27.84 -23.23 11.61
CA VAL A 284 29.02 -22.83 10.84
C VAL A 284 30.19 -23.79 11.06
N LYS A 285 30.80 -24.23 9.96
CA LYS A 285 31.97 -25.13 10.00
C LYS A 285 33.10 -24.49 10.82
N ASN A 286 33.62 -25.24 11.80
CA ASN A 286 34.67 -24.83 12.75
C ASN A 286 34.25 -23.75 13.76
N PHE A 287 32.94 -23.48 13.90
CA PHE A 287 32.39 -22.78 15.07
C PHE A 287 32.02 -23.81 16.15
N GLY A 288 32.20 -23.46 17.43
CA GLY A 288 31.98 -24.40 18.53
C GLY A 288 31.60 -23.69 19.82
N ALA A 289 31.31 -24.47 20.86
CA ALA A 289 30.72 -23.97 22.12
C ALA A 289 31.51 -22.82 22.76
N THR A 290 32.85 -22.89 22.77
CA THR A 290 33.69 -21.82 23.34
C THR A 290 33.60 -20.50 22.56
N SER A 291 33.45 -20.56 21.24
CA SER A 291 33.21 -19.36 20.43
C SER A 291 31.80 -18.80 20.64
N LEU A 292 30.83 -19.67 20.93
CA LEU A 292 29.45 -19.26 21.21
C LEU A 292 29.34 -18.54 22.56
N GLU A 293 29.96 -19.10 23.60
CA GLU A 293 30.06 -18.49 24.92
C GLU A 293 30.72 -17.11 24.84
N GLU A 294 31.85 -17.02 24.13
CA GLU A 294 32.56 -15.76 23.88
C GLU A 294 31.66 -14.70 23.19
N VAL A 295 30.94 -15.10 22.14
CA VAL A 295 30.01 -14.20 21.42
C VAL A 295 28.87 -13.74 22.34
N THR A 296 28.33 -14.63 23.15
CA THR A 296 27.20 -14.35 24.04
C THR A 296 27.62 -13.41 25.17
N GLU A 297 28.75 -13.68 25.82
CA GLU A 297 29.34 -12.82 26.86
C GLU A 297 29.65 -11.42 26.30
N LYS A 298 30.23 -11.34 25.10
CA LYS A 298 30.52 -10.06 24.48
C LYS A 298 29.28 -9.28 24.06
N LEU A 299 28.19 -9.95 23.67
CA LEU A 299 26.91 -9.28 23.38
C LEU A 299 26.25 -8.72 24.66
N THR A 300 26.33 -9.43 25.78
CA THR A 300 25.71 -8.99 27.03
C THR A 300 26.40 -7.75 27.61
N GLU A 301 27.71 -7.56 27.37
CA GLU A 301 28.42 -6.31 27.68
C GLU A 301 27.78 -5.08 27.01
N TYR A 302 27.12 -5.25 25.86
CA TYR A 302 26.39 -4.21 25.15
C TYR A 302 24.88 -4.19 25.47
N GLY A 303 24.43 -4.99 26.45
CA GLY A 303 23.02 -5.13 26.81
C GLY A 303 22.19 -5.88 25.78
N LEU A 304 22.84 -6.63 24.87
CA LEU A 304 22.19 -7.39 23.81
C LEU A 304 22.26 -8.90 24.10
N SER A 305 21.33 -9.65 23.52
CA SER A 305 21.35 -11.11 23.54
C SER A 305 21.03 -11.66 22.16
N LEU A 306 21.45 -12.88 21.88
CA LEU A 306 21.03 -13.60 20.67
C LEU A 306 19.52 -13.81 20.68
N ARG A 307 18.95 -13.96 19.49
CA ARG A 307 17.54 -14.28 19.30
C ARG A 307 17.28 -15.67 19.84
N LYS A 308 16.36 -15.77 20.80
CA LYS A 308 15.78 -17.03 21.22
C LYS A 308 14.59 -17.36 20.32
N LEU A 309 14.50 -18.61 19.87
CA LEU A 309 13.26 -19.14 19.32
C LEU A 309 12.46 -19.55 20.55
N ASP A 310 11.36 -18.84 20.84
CA ASP A 310 10.39 -19.35 21.80
C ASP A 310 9.89 -20.72 21.26
N GLU A 311 9.81 -21.72 22.14
CA GLU A 311 9.36 -23.10 21.83
C GLU A 311 7.97 -23.16 21.19
#